data_AF-A0A8J2LEQ6-F1
#
_entry.id   AF-A0A8J2LEQ6-F1
#
_cell.length_a   1.000
_cell.length_b   1.000
_cell.length_c   1.000
_cell.angle_alpha   90.00
_cell.angle_beta   90.00
_cell.angle_gamma   90.00
#
_symmetry.space_group_name_H-M   'P 1'
#
loop_
_entity.id
_entity.type
_entity.pdbx_description
1 polymer ?
#
loop_
_entity_poly.entity_id
_entity_poly.type
_entity_poly.pdbx_seq_one_letter_code
_entity_poly.pdbx_strand_id
1 'polypeptide(L)'
;MKQITAILFLATVALAVAIAQAGPPERFEYNGKPGSCPGWPQAGCQYVTRSCHDNSECAKGEQCCLALCEVKCAKPRRKPGPPSK
;
A
#
# COMPACT_ATOMS: atom_id res chain seq x y z
N MET A 1 -10.47 38.12 28.22
CA MET A 1 -9.86 36.98 28.94
C MET A 1 -10.59 35.67 28.69
N LYS A 2 -11.88 35.53 29.06
CA LYS A 2 -12.68 34.29 28.88
C LYS A 2 -12.75 33.75 27.43
N GLN A 3 -12.91 34.65 26.46
CA GLN A 3 -12.91 34.32 25.02
C GLN A 3 -11.56 33.78 24.52
N ILE A 4 -10.45 34.37 25.01
CA ILE A 4 -9.10 33.95 24.61
C ILE A 4 -8.82 32.55 25.15
N THR A 5 -9.22 32.26 26.39
CA THR A 5 -9.10 30.92 26.98
C THR A 5 -9.91 29.88 26.20
N ALA A 6 -11.12 30.23 25.74
CA ALA A 6 -11.94 29.34 24.91
C ALA A 6 -11.30 29.06 23.55
N ILE A 7 -10.75 30.08 22.87
CA ILE A 7 -10.07 29.93 21.58
C ILE A 7 -8.83 29.03 21.73
N LEU A 8 -8.03 29.25 22.78
CA LEU A 8 -6.86 28.42 23.06
C LEU A 8 -7.24 26.96 23.30
N PHE A 9 -8.30 26.71 24.08
CA PHE A 9 -8.82 25.36 24.29
C PHE A 9 -9.31 24.70 22.99
N LEU A 10 -10.04 25.43 22.16
CA LEU A 10 -10.51 24.89 20.88
C LEU A 10 -9.34 24.56 19.93
N ALA A 11 -8.32 25.43 19.89
CA ALA A 11 -7.13 25.20 19.07
C ALA A 11 -6.31 23.99 19.56
N THR A 12 -6.14 23.81 20.87
CA THR A 12 -5.42 22.65 21.41
C THR A 12 -6.18 21.34 21.18
N VAL A 13 -7.51 21.35 21.35
CA VAL A 13 -8.36 20.18 21.05
C VAL A 13 -8.31 19.84 19.56
N ALA A 14 -8.41 20.82 18.66
CA ALA A 14 -8.34 20.57 17.22
C ALA A 14 -6.98 20.00 16.80
N LEU A 15 -5.88 20.50 17.36
CA LEU A 15 -4.53 19.98 17.10
C LEU A 15 -4.37 18.56 17.64
N ALA A 16 -4.86 18.29 18.86
CA ALA A 16 -4.84 16.96 19.48
C ALA A 16 -5.68 15.94 18.69
N VAL A 17 -6.82 16.37 18.13
CA VAL A 17 -7.61 15.53 17.23
C VAL A 17 -6.81 15.27 15.96
N ALA A 18 -6.26 16.28 15.30
CA ALA A 18 -5.50 16.12 14.05
C ALA A 18 -4.34 15.12 14.16
N ILE A 19 -3.59 15.13 15.27
CA ILE A 19 -2.52 14.16 15.54
C ILE A 19 -3.04 12.75 15.87
N ALA A 20 -4.27 12.61 16.39
CA ALA A 20 -4.88 11.33 16.69
C ALA A 20 -5.52 10.63 15.47
N GLN A 21 -5.99 11.40 14.48
CA GLN A 21 -6.53 10.86 13.21
C GLN A 21 -5.43 10.51 12.20
N ALA A 22 -4.16 10.76 12.52
CA ALA A 22 -3.05 10.12 11.83
C ALA A 22 -3.06 8.63 12.23
N GLY A 23 -3.93 7.87 11.58
CA GLY A 23 -3.94 6.41 11.69
C GLY A 23 -2.57 5.84 11.32
N PRO A 24 -2.23 4.63 11.76
CA PRO A 24 -1.04 3.94 11.27
C PRO A 24 -1.09 3.91 9.73
N PRO A 25 0.07 4.03 9.03
CA PRO A 25 0.09 3.87 7.58
C PRO A 25 -0.65 2.58 7.26
N GLU A 26 -1.65 2.65 6.38
CA GLU A 26 -2.52 1.51 6.06
C GLU A 26 -1.62 0.30 5.77
N ARG A 27 -1.52 -0.62 6.73
CA ARG A 27 -1.03 -1.95 6.43
C ARG A 27 -2.13 -2.55 5.59
N PHE A 28 -1.99 -2.43 4.27
CA PHE A 28 -2.68 -3.28 3.33
C PHE A 28 -2.34 -4.71 3.71
N GLU A 29 -3.18 -5.32 4.55
CA GLU A 29 -3.22 -6.75 4.69
C GLU A 29 -3.68 -7.28 3.34
N TYR A 30 -2.71 -7.57 2.49
CA TYR A 30 -2.92 -7.97 1.12
C TYR A 30 -3.49 -9.38 1.12
N ASN A 31 -4.81 -9.48 1.27
CA ASN A 31 -5.62 -10.64 0.93
C ASN A 31 -5.68 -10.78 -0.60
N GLY A 32 -4.52 -10.88 -1.25
CA GLY A 32 -4.43 -11.11 -2.68
C GLY A 32 -5.03 -12.46 -3.01
N LYS A 33 -6.07 -12.46 -3.85
CA LYS A 33 -6.58 -13.71 -4.43
C LYS A 33 -5.40 -14.45 -5.08
N PRO A 34 -5.31 -15.79 -4.96
CA PRO A 34 -4.30 -16.53 -5.68
C PRO A 34 -4.39 -16.26 -7.18
N GLY A 35 -3.26 -16.04 -7.83
CA GLY A 35 -3.25 -15.57 -9.22
C GLY A 35 -3.16 -14.05 -9.37
N SER A 36 -3.05 -13.26 -8.29
CA SER A 36 -2.73 -11.83 -8.36
C SER A 36 -1.23 -11.56 -8.19
N CYS A 37 -0.82 -10.32 -8.47
CA CYS A 37 0.54 -9.83 -8.24
C CYS A 37 1.03 -10.16 -6.81
N PRO A 38 2.33 -10.44 -6.63
CA PRO A 38 2.95 -10.41 -5.32
C PRO A 38 2.62 -9.10 -4.61
N GLY A 39 2.48 -9.15 -3.29
CA GLY A 39 2.36 -7.96 -2.46
C GLY A 39 3.76 -7.55 -2.04
N TRP A 40 4.22 -6.42 -2.56
CA TRP A 40 5.47 -5.81 -2.15
C TRP A 40 5.20 -4.74 -1.08
N PRO A 41 6.13 -4.51 -0.14
CA PRO A 41 6.01 -3.40 0.78
C PRO A 41 5.96 -2.09 0.01
N GLN A 42 5.20 -1.10 0.47
CA GLN A 42 5.18 0.20 -0.18
C GLN A 42 6.53 0.89 0.03
N ALA A 43 7.15 1.31 -1.06
CA ALA A 43 8.29 2.21 -1.04
C ALA A 43 7.83 3.57 -1.59
N GLY A 44 8.20 4.65 -0.92
CA GLY A 44 8.04 6.00 -1.47
C GLY A 44 9.06 6.20 -2.58
N CYS A 45 8.67 6.02 -3.84
CA CYS A 45 9.57 6.11 -4.98
C CYS A 45 9.40 7.46 -5.68
N GLN A 46 10.51 8.16 -5.93
CA GLN A 46 10.49 9.39 -6.72
C GLN A 46 10.43 9.12 -8.23
N TYR A 47 10.90 7.94 -8.65
CA TYR A 47 10.89 7.48 -10.03
C TYR A 47 10.50 6.00 -10.08
N VAL A 48 9.75 5.62 -11.12
CA VAL A 48 9.35 4.24 -11.38
C VAL A 48 9.87 3.82 -12.74
N THR A 49 10.64 2.74 -12.79
CA THR A 49 11.07 2.13 -14.07
C THR A 49 9.99 1.17 -14.56
N ARG A 50 9.79 1.08 -15.87
CA ARG A 50 8.75 0.22 -16.46
C ARG A 50 9.35 -0.66 -17.56
N SER A 51 9.12 -1.96 -17.43
CA SER A 51 9.53 -2.99 -18.40
C SER A 51 8.36 -3.65 -19.14
N CYS A 52 7.11 -3.45 -18.66
CA CYS A 52 5.88 -3.90 -19.30
C CYS A 52 4.75 -2.89 -19.04
N HIS A 53 3.77 -2.81 -19.92
CA HIS A 53 2.52 -2.07 -19.74
C HIS A 53 1.37 -3.01 -19.35
N ASP A 54 1.33 -4.22 -19.92
CA ASP A 54 0.30 -5.20 -19.61
C ASP A 54 0.80 -6.66 -19.65
N ASN A 55 -0.11 -7.60 -19.35
CA ASN A 55 0.21 -9.02 -19.25
C ASN A 55 0.58 -9.68 -20.58
N SER A 56 0.22 -9.08 -21.72
CA SER A 56 0.51 -9.64 -23.06
C SER A 56 1.98 -9.52 -23.43
N GLU A 57 2.70 -8.57 -22.82
CA GLU A 57 4.15 -8.39 -22.97
C GLU A 57 4.96 -9.36 -22.11
N CYS A 58 4.31 -10.09 -21.19
CA CYS A 58 4.95 -11.01 -20.28
C CYS A 58 4.92 -12.46 -20.80
N ALA A 59 5.86 -13.28 -20.30
CA ALA A 59 5.88 -14.69 -20.60
C ALA A 59 4.60 -15.40 -20.09
N LYS A 60 4.24 -16.51 -20.73
CA LYS A 60 3.05 -17.30 -20.36
C LYS A 60 3.07 -17.68 -18.88
N GLY A 61 2.09 -17.21 -18.12
CA GLY A 61 1.97 -17.46 -16.68
C GLY A 61 2.57 -16.37 -15.78
N GLU A 62 3.04 -15.26 -16.36
CA GLU A 62 3.47 -14.06 -15.65
C GLU A 62 2.47 -12.92 -15.84
N GLN A 63 2.58 -11.89 -15.00
CA GLN A 63 1.71 -10.70 -15.02
C GLN A 63 2.56 -9.44 -14.86
N CYS A 64 2.11 -8.35 -15.48
CA CYS A 64 2.76 -7.06 -15.34
C CYS A 64 2.34 -6.39 -14.01
N CYS A 65 3.30 -6.29 -13.09
CA CYS A 65 3.06 -5.94 -11.70
C CYS A 65 3.93 -4.78 -11.23
N LEU A 66 3.37 -3.92 -10.37
CA LEU A 66 4.15 -2.93 -9.64
C LEU A 66 4.84 -3.58 -8.44
N ALA A 67 6.17 -3.63 -8.48
CA ALA A 67 7.04 -4.17 -7.46
C ALA A 67 7.95 -3.07 -6.91
N LEU A 68 7.64 -2.56 -5.72
CA LEU A 68 8.37 -1.44 -5.11
C LEU A 68 8.35 -0.22 -6.04
N CYS A 69 9.48 0.08 -6.69
CA CYS A 69 9.68 1.20 -7.62
C CYS A 69 9.78 0.75 -9.09
N GLU A 70 9.38 -0.48 -9.42
CA GLU A 70 9.52 -1.03 -10.77
C GLU A 70 8.22 -1.70 -11.22
N VAL A 71 7.78 -1.42 -12.45
CA VAL A 71 6.72 -2.16 -13.13
C VAL A 71 7.39 -3.25 -13.98
N LYS A 72 7.15 -4.52 -13.62
CA LYS A 72 7.79 -5.68 -14.26
C LYS A 72 6.92 -6.93 -14.31
N CYS A 73 7.29 -7.84 -15.22
CA CYS A 73 6.72 -9.17 -15.27
C CYS A 73 7.10 -9.97 -14.01
N ALA A 74 6.10 -10.50 -13.32
CA ALA A 74 6.28 -11.30 -12.12
C ALA A 74 5.36 -12.51 -12.15
N LYS A 75 5.83 -13.61 -11.54
CA LYS A 75 4.97 -14.77 -11.30
C LYS A 75 3.91 -14.41 -10.25
N PRO A 76 2.64 -14.76 -10.48
CA PRO A 76 1.58 -14.50 -9.53
C PRO A 76 1.79 -15.28 -8.23
N ARG A 77 1.19 -14.82 -7.13
CA ARG A 77 1.27 -15.54 -5.85
C ARG A 77 0.74 -16.96 -6.01
N ARG A 78 1.53 -17.94 -5.57
CA ARG A 78 1.08 -19.33 -5.47
C ARG A 78 -0.10 -19.42 -4.51
N LYS A 79 -1.07 -20.29 -4.81
CA LYS A 79 -2.07 -20.72 -3.82
C LYS A 79 -1.31 -21.29 -2.61
N PRO A 80 -1.73 -21.00 -1.37
CA PRO A 80 -1.33 -21.83 -0.24
C PRO A 80 -1.59 -23.29 -0.65
N GLY A 81 -0.58 -24.15 -0.52
CA GLY A 81 -0.78 -25.59 -0.68
C GLY A 81 -1.78 -26.08 0.38
N PRO A 82 -2.44 -27.22 0.15
CA PRO A 82 -3.17 -27.87 1.25
C PRO A 82 -2.22 -28.05 2.45
N PRO A 83 -2.70 -27.89 3.70
CA PRO A 83 -1.87 -28.13 4.86
C PRO A 83 -1.29 -29.53 4.76
N SER A 84 0.04 -29.64 4.84
CA SER A 84 0.71 -30.92 4.96
C SER A 84 0.16 -31.62 6.20
N LYS A 85 -0.41 -32.82 6.01
CA LYS A 85 -0.83 -33.70 7.12
C LYS A 85 0.37 -34.22 7.88
#